data_AF-A0A952DET2-F1
#
_entry.id   AF-A0A952DET2-F1
#
_cell.length_a   1.000
_cell.length_b   1.000
_cell.length_c   1.000
_cell.angle_alpha   90.00
_cell.angle_beta   90.00
_cell.angle_gamma   90.00
#
_symmetry.space_group_name_H-M   'P 1'
#
loop_
_entity.id
_entity.type
_entity.pdbx_description
1 polymer ?
#
loop_
_entity_poly.entity_id
_entity_poly.type
_entity_poly.pdbx_seq_one_letter_code
_entity_poly.pdbx_strand_id
1 'polypeptide(L)'
;TNAAVTTALNNGTRVHLCVTLFSNHATFFGNPTAQNTLISNLVSAVQSRGAHGINIDFEGLPASQSVPFTNFIINLSNALHAANPSYQLSICLYAVDWSDVFNESVLVNYVDFFTIMGYDYYWTGSSQAGPVDPLYGFSASYDYAISRSITYYRKAGIPDYKLVLGLPYYGREWETTSSSVPSATTGNNISSRTYAYVKNNNTGFYTQANAQYNTRSASTSYIFMNAGTWRQCWITEGYAMKRRFDMVNHRNLKGIGIWALGYDDGYSDFWDAIEQRFTDCVLAPCSDTIYDGGGPLVNYYDNEDYTFTIAPSQAVLVSLSFQSFATEANYDSLWIYDGPNIASPLVGVYHGNNSPGTIQSTSPYLTLRFKSDGATRAAGWVATYNCVMDNQPPVTQIFPPSGWITSDFSIGFTDSDNLNIEGAYWNVASFNGDEWRSSKTHGFFTDNFDLQIHPDWTIADGTWSIALHQLVQTDEGANNTNIYTSLDQSLSDEYVYEWKGVTEGSGNNRRSGFHFASDNGALPNRGNSYFVWFRIDNQNLQFYKVTNDVFTLVHTVPFTTQIGQQYTYRVMYKSVSGLIRIFA
;
A
#
# COMPACT_ATOMS: atom_id res chain seq x y z
N THR A 1 23.38 -20.83 12.90
CA THR A 1 22.62 -20.29 11.75
C THR A 1 21.46 -19.46 12.28
N ASN A 2 21.20 -18.28 11.73
CA ASN A 2 20.23 -17.33 12.28
C ASN A 2 18.78 -17.86 12.13
N ALA A 3 18.01 -17.84 13.22
CA ALA A 3 16.61 -18.27 13.26
C ALA A 3 15.72 -17.50 12.26
N ALA A 4 16.00 -16.22 12.04
CA ALA A 4 15.26 -15.38 11.09
C ALA A 4 15.28 -15.93 9.66
N VAL A 5 16.44 -16.45 9.22
CA VAL A 5 16.56 -17.04 7.88
C VAL A 5 15.73 -18.32 7.76
N THR A 6 15.67 -19.15 8.82
CA THR A 6 14.83 -20.36 8.79
C THR A 6 13.36 -19.98 8.73
N THR A 7 12.94 -19.01 9.54
CA THR A 7 11.56 -18.50 9.53
C THR A 7 11.18 -17.96 8.15
N ALA A 8 12.04 -17.15 7.53
CA ALA A 8 11.79 -16.61 6.19
C ALA A 8 11.60 -17.71 5.14
N LEU A 9 12.49 -18.71 5.11
CA LEU A 9 12.39 -19.84 4.18
C LEU A 9 11.13 -20.68 4.41
N ASN A 10 10.77 -20.93 5.68
CA ASN A 10 9.56 -21.67 6.03
C ASN A 10 8.26 -20.94 5.62
N ASN A 11 8.32 -19.63 5.42
CA ASN A 11 7.22 -18.80 4.93
C ASN A 11 7.35 -18.48 3.43
N GLY A 12 8.17 -19.21 2.68
CA GLY A 12 8.33 -19.02 1.23
C GLY A 12 8.99 -17.70 0.81
N THR A 13 9.62 -16.98 1.74
CA THR A 13 10.30 -15.71 1.45
C THR A 13 11.68 -15.98 0.86
N ARG A 14 12.01 -15.30 -0.25
CA ARG A 14 13.37 -15.34 -0.84
C ARG A 14 14.36 -14.72 0.13
N VAL A 15 15.50 -15.38 0.32
CA VAL A 15 16.58 -14.91 1.20
C VAL A 15 17.82 -14.61 0.37
N HIS A 16 18.39 -13.42 0.55
CA HIS A 16 19.63 -13.01 -0.09
C HIS A 16 20.70 -12.79 0.98
N LEU A 17 21.93 -13.23 0.71
CA LEU A 17 23.07 -12.94 1.57
C LEU A 17 23.61 -11.54 1.27
N CYS A 18 23.50 -10.61 2.22
CA CYS A 18 24.14 -9.29 2.10
C CYS A 18 25.63 -9.37 2.43
N VAL A 19 26.48 -8.80 1.58
CA VAL A 19 27.94 -8.80 1.71
C VAL A 19 28.40 -7.36 1.70
N THR A 20 29.12 -6.97 2.75
CA THR A 20 29.57 -5.58 2.93
C THR A 20 31.09 -5.45 2.82
N LEU A 21 31.52 -4.30 2.31
CA LEU A 21 32.91 -3.86 2.33
C LEU A 21 32.92 -2.33 2.42
N PHE A 22 33.45 -1.80 3.53
CA PHE A 22 33.41 -0.36 3.81
C PHE A 22 34.80 0.31 3.78
N SER A 23 35.86 -0.47 3.56
CA SER A 23 37.25 0.00 3.53
C SER A 23 38.16 -1.00 2.83
N ASN A 24 39.42 -0.62 2.59
CA ASN A 24 40.44 -1.49 1.98
C ASN A 24 40.08 -1.99 0.56
N HIS A 25 39.29 -1.21 -0.19
CA HIS A 25 38.84 -1.54 -1.54
C HIS A 25 40.00 -1.92 -2.47
N ALA A 26 41.04 -1.09 -2.55
CA ALA A 26 42.20 -1.34 -3.42
C ALA A 26 42.94 -2.63 -3.06
N THR A 27 43.03 -2.96 -1.77
CA THR A 27 43.65 -4.21 -1.31
C THR A 27 42.85 -5.44 -1.76
N PHE A 28 41.53 -5.38 -1.64
CA PHE A 28 40.65 -6.47 -2.07
C PHE A 28 40.64 -6.62 -3.59
N PHE A 29 40.36 -5.54 -4.32
CA PHE A 29 40.29 -5.56 -5.78
C PHE A 29 41.65 -5.79 -6.45
N GLY A 30 42.75 -5.48 -5.77
CA GLY A 30 44.11 -5.82 -6.19
C GLY A 30 44.52 -7.28 -5.96
N ASN A 31 43.67 -8.10 -5.34
CA ASN A 31 43.99 -9.49 -4.98
C ASN A 31 43.01 -10.49 -5.65
N PRO A 32 43.36 -11.06 -6.82
CA PRO A 32 42.51 -12.02 -7.53
C PRO A 32 42.19 -13.28 -6.71
N THR A 33 43.14 -13.75 -5.90
CA THR A 33 42.93 -14.93 -5.03
C THR A 33 41.85 -14.64 -3.98
N ALA A 34 41.87 -13.45 -3.37
CA ALA A 34 40.85 -13.04 -2.40
C ALA A 34 39.47 -12.92 -3.06
N GLN A 35 39.38 -12.34 -4.26
CA GLN A 35 38.13 -12.23 -5.02
C GLN A 35 37.55 -13.62 -5.35
N ASN A 36 38.37 -14.52 -5.90
CA ASN A 36 37.93 -15.88 -6.24
C ASN A 36 37.51 -16.69 -5.01
N THR A 37 38.23 -16.51 -3.89
CA THR A 37 37.89 -17.14 -2.61
C THR A 37 36.55 -16.63 -2.10
N LEU A 38 36.33 -15.31 -2.15
CA LEU A 38 35.04 -14.73 -1.75
C LEU A 38 33.91 -15.26 -2.64
N ILE A 39 34.04 -15.20 -3.96
CA ILE A 39 33.01 -15.67 -4.91
C ILE A 39 32.66 -17.14 -4.61
N SER A 40 33.65 -18.01 -4.47
CA SER A 40 33.43 -19.45 -4.20
C SER A 40 32.72 -19.68 -2.87
N ASN A 41 33.10 -18.93 -1.83
CA ASN A 41 32.47 -19.01 -0.51
C ASN A 41 31.03 -18.51 -0.53
N LEU A 42 30.75 -17.42 -1.26
CA LEU A 42 29.40 -16.87 -1.36
C LEU A 42 28.46 -17.83 -2.08
N VAL A 43 28.88 -18.42 -3.21
CA VAL A 43 28.10 -19.44 -3.92
C VAL A 43 27.80 -20.64 -3.00
N SER A 44 28.83 -21.12 -2.29
CA SER A 44 28.68 -22.24 -1.34
C SER A 44 27.74 -21.90 -0.17
N ALA A 45 27.81 -20.66 0.34
CA ALA A 45 26.95 -20.20 1.43
C ALA A 45 25.48 -20.12 1.00
N VAL A 46 25.21 -19.60 -0.21
CA VAL A 46 23.85 -19.54 -0.76
C VAL A 46 23.28 -20.94 -0.95
N GLN A 47 24.05 -21.85 -1.55
CA GLN A 47 23.64 -23.25 -1.79
C GLN A 47 23.36 -23.98 -0.48
N SER A 48 24.32 -23.95 0.46
CA SER A 48 24.20 -24.68 1.73
C SER A 48 23.05 -24.18 2.60
N ARG A 49 22.66 -22.91 2.47
CA ARG A 49 21.58 -22.33 3.27
C ARG A 49 20.20 -22.51 2.63
N GLY A 50 20.12 -22.87 1.35
CA GLY A 50 18.89 -22.78 0.56
C GLY A 50 18.47 -21.33 0.32
N ALA A 51 19.43 -20.40 0.25
CA ALA A 51 19.17 -19.01 -0.10
C ALA A 51 18.97 -18.85 -1.62
N HIS A 52 18.59 -17.65 -2.03
CA HIS A 52 18.09 -17.35 -3.38
C HIS A 52 18.95 -16.32 -4.12
N GLY A 53 19.97 -15.77 -3.46
CA GLY A 53 20.79 -14.72 -4.06
C GLY A 53 21.79 -14.07 -3.13
N ILE A 54 22.46 -13.07 -3.66
CA ILE A 54 23.48 -12.26 -3.00
C ILE A 54 23.12 -10.80 -3.21
N ASN A 55 23.29 -9.98 -2.17
CA ASN A 55 23.26 -8.53 -2.26
C ASN A 55 24.67 -7.98 -1.96
N ILE A 56 25.22 -7.14 -2.82
CA ILE A 56 26.51 -6.46 -2.59
C ILE A 56 26.25 -5.04 -2.10
N ASP A 57 26.74 -4.75 -0.91
CA ASP A 57 26.62 -3.46 -0.24
C ASP A 57 28.02 -2.93 0.11
N PHE A 58 28.76 -2.56 -0.93
CA PHE A 58 30.11 -2.03 -0.79
C PHE A 58 30.02 -0.50 -0.83
N GLU A 59 30.56 0.16 0.20
CA GLU A 59 30.39 1.60 0.38
C GLU A 59 31.74 2.31 0.60
N GLY A 60 31.80 3.58 0.18
CA GLY A 60 33.02 4.37 0.27
C GLY A 60 34.07 4.00 -0.79
N LEU A 61 33.63 3.42 -1.92
CA LEU A 61 34.50 3.24 -3.08
C LEU A 61 34.93 4.60 -3.63
N PRO A 62 36.23 4.82 -3.89
CA PRO A 62 36.67 5.97 -4.67
C PRO A 62 36.50 5.70 -6.17
N ALA A 63 36.45 6.75 -6.98
CA ALA A 63 36.32 6.67 -8.45
C ALA A 63 37.33 5.70 -9.11
N SER A 64 38.55 5.60 -8.56
CA SER A 64 39.58 4.68 -9.05
C SER A 64 39.22 3.19 -8.96
N GLN A 65 38.18 2.83 -8.19
CA GLN A 65 37.69 1.46 -8.03
C GLN A 65 36.45 1.14 -8.88
N SER A 66 35.96 2.07 -9.71
CA SER A 66 34.79 1.84 -10.58
C SER A 66 34.96 0.61 -11.50
N VAL A 67 36.07 0.56 -12.24
CA VAL A 67 36.37 -0.57 -13.15
C VAL A 67 36.64 -1.87 -12.38
N PRO A 68 37.50 -1.91 -11.33
CA PRO A 68 37.69 -3.11 -10.53
C PRO A 68 36.40 -3.65 -9.88
N PHE A 69 35.55 -2.77 -9.34
CA PHE A 69 34.25 -3.16 -8.79
C PHE A 69 33.37 -3.79 -9.88
N THR A 70 33.25 -3.14 -11.03
CA THR A 70 32.47 -3.65 -12.17
C THR A 70 32.93 -5.05 -12.59
N ASN A 71 34.24 -5.26 -12.72
CA ASN A 71 34.81 -6.57 -13.06
C ASN A 71 34.52 -7.63 -12.00
N PHE A 72 34.59 -7.27 -10.72
CA PHE A 72 34.23 -8.18 -9.62
C PHE A 72 32.75 -8.59 -9.69
N ILE A 73 31.83 -7.64 -9.93
CA ILE A 73 30.39 -7.93 -10.06
C ILE A 73 30.11 -8.84 -11.25
N ILE A 74 30.76 -8.62 -12.40
CA ILE A 74 30.64 -9.50 -13.57
C ILE A 74 31.07 -10.93 -13.22
N ASN A 75 32.23 -11.09 -12.58
CA ASN A 75 32.75 -12.40 -12.20
C ASN A 75 31.83 -13.10 -11.19
N LEU A 76 31.33 -12.37 -10.20
CA LEU A 76 30.38 -12.89 -9.21
C LEU A 76 29.06 -13.32 -9.86
N SER A 77 28.49 -12.50 -10.73
CA SER A 77 27.26 -12.78 -11.47
C SER A 77 27.39 -14.07 -12.28
N ASN A 78 28.43 -14.16 -13.11
CA ASN A 78 28.70 -15.34 -13.93
C ASN A 78 28.84 -16.61 -13.08
N ALA A 79 29.58 -16.55 -11.97
CA ALA A 79 29.76 -17.69 -11.08
C ALA A 79 28.45 -18.10 -10.37
N LEU A 80 27.66 -17.12 -9.91
CA LEU A 80 26.40 -17.35 -9.22
C LEU A 80 25.36 -17.99 -10.13
N HIS A 81 25.18 -17.45 -11.34
CA HIS A 81 24.19 -17.97 -12.31
C HIS A 81 24.64 -19.28 -12.95
N ALA A 82 25.96 -19.53 -13.09
CA ALA A 82 26.46 -20.84 -13.48
C ALA A 82 26.16 -21.92 -12.43
N ALA A 83 26.19 -21.56 -11.14
CA ALA A 83 25.85 -22.47 -10.06
C ALA A 83 24.35 -22.76 -9.97
N ASN A 84 23.51 -21.74 -10.19
CA ASN A 84 22.07 -21.90 -10.38
C ASN A 84 21.48 -20.68 -11.12
N PRO A 85 20.90 -20.87 -12.33
CA PRO A 85 20.30 -19.78 -13.09
C PRO A 85 19.13 -19.06 -12.41
N SER A 86 18.52 -19.64 -11.36
CA SER A 86 17.43 -18.99 -10.61
C SER A 86 17.92 -18.08 -9.47
N TYR A 87 19.22 -18.08 -9.18
CA TYR A 87 19.79 -17.17 -8.19
C TYR A 87 19.81 -15.74 -8.69
N GLN A 88 19.73 -14.80 -7.75
CA GLN A 88 19.70 -13.38 -8.05
C GLN A 88 20.89 -12.65 -7.44
N LEU A 89 21.47 -11.73 -8.19
CA LEU A 89 22.47 -10.78 -7.72
C LEU A 89 21.86 -9.38 -7.70
N SER A 90 21.93 -8.72 -6.53
CA SER A 90 21.58 -7.32 -6.37
C SER A 90 22.74 -6.50 -5.83
N ILE A 91 22.73 -5.20 -6.06
CA ILE A 91 23.70 -4.27 -5.47
C ILE A 91 23.00 -3.06 -4.85
N CYS A 92 23.57 -2.52 -3.77
CA CYS A 92 23.18 -1.22 -3.24
C CYS A 92 23.84 -0.12 -4.06
N LEU A 93 23.06 0.90 -4.40
CA LEU A 93 23.47 2.13 -5.06
C LEU A 93 23.43 3.28 -4.05
N TYR A 94 24.31 4.25 -4.20
CA TYR A 94 24.36 5.40 -3.30
C TYR A 94 23.17 6.33 -3.52
N ALA A 95 22.71 6.99 -2.45
CA ALA A 95 21.76 8.10 -2.54
C ALA A 95 22.24 9.15 -3.55
N VAL A 96 23.53 9.47 -3.51
CA VAL A 96 24.21 10.34 -4.46
C VAL A 96 25.58 9.75 -4.77
N ASP A 97 25.82 9.36 -6.02
CA ASP A 97 27.13 8.87 -6.45
C ASP A 97 28.05 10.03 -6.87
N TRP A 98 28.70 10.63 -5.87
CA TRP A 98 29.65 11.73 -6.10
C TRP A 98 30.91 11.31 -6.84
N SER A 99 31.23 10.02 -6.85
CA SER A 99 32.50 9.50 -7.36
C SER A 99 32.34 8.70 -8.66
N ASP A 100 31.12 8.61 -9.21
CA ASP A 100 30.82 7.90 -10.46
C ASP A 100 31.39 6.48 -10.44
N VAL A 101 31.11 5.76 -9.33
CA VAL A 101 31.72 4.46 -9.03
C VAL A 101 31.00 3.31 -9.71
N PHE A 102 29.73 3.49 -10.05
CA PHE A 102 28.95 2.45 -10.72
C PHE A 102 29.02 2.67 -12.24
N ASN A 103 29.29 1.61 -12.99
CA ASN A 103 29.14 1.63 -14.45
C ASN A 103 27.81 0.98 -14.82
N GLU A 104 26.72 1.73 -14.70
CA GLU A 104 25.36 1.22 -14.84
C GLU A 104 25.12 0.57 -16.21
N SER A 105 25.66 1.18 -17.28
CA SER A 105 25.53 0.69 -18.66
C SER A 105 26.08 -0.73 -18.84
N VAL A 106 27.08 -1.11 -18.04
CA VAL A 106 27.65 -2.46 -18.03
C VAL A 106 26.91 -3.33 -17.01
N LEU A 107 26.78 -2.84 -15.77
CA LEU A 107 26.23 -3.58 -14.63
C LEU A 107 24.79 -4.06 -14.86
N VAL A 108 23.98 -3.30 -15.63
CA VAL A 108 22.58 -3.65 -15.93
C VAL A 108 22.44 -5.03 -16.61
N ASN A 109 23.49 -5.53 -17.26
CA ASN A 109 23.50 -6.84 -17.92
C ASN A 109 23.84 -8.01 -16.97
N TYR A 110 24.36 -7.72 -15.78
CA TYR A 110 24.87 -8.73 -14.83
C TYR A 110 24.18 -8.70 -13.47
N VAL A 111 23.44 -7.63 -13.17
CA VAL A 111 22.71 -7.43 -11.92
C VAL A 111 21.21 -7.58 -12.19
N ASP A 112 20.54 -8.37 -11.36
CA ASP A 112 19.10 -8.65 -11.49
C ASP A 112 18.25 -7.45 -11.06
N PHE A 113 18.65 -6.76 -9.99
CA PHE A 113 18.07 -5.49 -9.57
C PHE A 113 19.03 -4.69 -8.68
N PHE A 114 18.79 -3.39 -8.60
CA PHE A 114 19.60 -2.43 -7.86
C PHE A 114 18.75 -1.79 -6.79
N THR A 115 19.30 -1.59 -5.59
CA THR A 115 18.63 -0.91 -4.49
C THR A 115 19.26 0.44 -4.26
N ILE A 116 18.57 1.53 -4.59
CA ILE A 116 19.00 2.88 -4.22
C ILE A 116 18.87 3.01 -2.70
N MET A 117 19.95 3.30 -2.00
CA MET A 117 19.89 3.71 -0.59
C MET A 117 19.31 5.11 -0.52
N GLY A 118 17.97 5.23 -0.57
CA GLY A 118 17.21 6.49 -0.60
C GLY A 118 17.18 7.20 0.75
N TYR A 119 18.32 7.25 1.44
CA TYR A 119 18.48 7.81 2.77
C TYR A 119 19.89 8.39 2.97
N ASP A 120 20.11 9.04 4.11
CA ASP A 120 21.35 9.72 4.47
C ASP A 120 21.78 10.82 3.47
N TYR A 121 20.80 11.47 2.81
CA TYR A 121 21.03 12.72 2.07
C TYR A 121 21.56 13.84 2.98
N TYR A 122 21.11 13.81 4.23
CA TYR A 122 21.69 14.52 5.37
C TYR A 122 22.12 13.47 6.40
N TRP A 123 23.42 13.39 6.64
CA TRP A 123 24.05 12.31 7.43
C TRP A 123 24.81 12.90 8.62
N THR A 124 25.50 12.04 9.38
CA THR A 124 26.20 12.44 10.62
C THR A 124 27.19 13.60 10.43
N GLY A 125 27.85 13.70 9.27
CA GLY A 125 28.82 14.75 8.96
C GLY A 125 28.25 15.99 8.27
N SER A 126 26.93 16.08 8.09
CA SER A 126 26.30 17.26 7.48
C SER A 126 26.47 18.48 8.39
N SER A 127 26.89 19.62 7.81
CA SER A 127 27.03 20.90 8.52
C SER A 127 25.70 21.61 8.80
N GLN A 128 24.61 21.08 8.24
CA GLN A 128 23.24 21.55 8.39
C GLN A 128 22.34 20.36 8.73
N ALA A 129 21.43 20.54 9.69
CA ALA A 129 20.42 19.54 9.98
C ALA A 129 19.37 19.51 8.87
N GLY A 130 18.92 18.32 8.47
CA GLY A 130 17.98 18.18 7.36
C GLY A 130 17.38 16.78 7.26
N PRO A 131 16.43 16.60 6.32
CA PRO A 131 15.73 15.34 6.12
C PRO A 131 16.71 14.23 5.75
N VAL A 132 16.57 13.05 6.36
CA VAL A 132 17.43 11.90 6.05
C VAL A 132 17.09 11.32 4.67
N ASP A 133 15.82 11.34 4.30
CA ASP A 133 15.24 10.76 3.08
C ASP A 133 14.26 11.74 2.38
N PRO A 134 14.69 12.97 2.03
CA PRO A 134 13.83 13.95 1.38
C PRO A 134 13.23 13.35 0.11
N LEU A 135 11.90 13.37 -0.01
CA LEU A 135 11.23 12.95 -1.23
C LEU A 135 11.54 13.92 -2.38
N TYR A 136 11.57 15.22 -2.04
CA TYR A 136 11.87 16.35 -2.92
C TYR A 136 12.95 17.26 -2.30
N GLY A 137 13.55 18.15 -3.10
CA GLY A 137 14.71 18.97 -2.69
C GLY A 137 14.44 19.86 -1.46
N PHE A 138 15.26 19.72 -0.40
CA PHE A 138 15.03 20.40 0.89
C PHE A 138 15.36 21.91 0.88
N SER A 139 16.42 22.34 0.20
CA SER A 139 16.80 23.75 0.13
C SER A 139 17.14 24.17 -1.30
N ALA A 140 17.27 25.47 -1.56
CA ALA A 140 17.66 25.95 -2.88
C ALA A 140 19.14 25.67 -3.19
N SER A 141 19.99 25.57 -2.16
CA SER A 141 21.42 25.28 -2.31
C SER A 141 21.75 23.79 -2.27
N TYR A 142 20.79 22.94 -1.89
CA TYR A 142 20.94 21.49 -1.84
C TYR A 142 19.59 20.82 -2.15
N ASP A 143 19.45 20.41 -3.41
CA ASP A 143 18.24 19.82 -3.99
C ASP A 143 18.36 18.29 -4.21
N TYR A 144 19.34 17.63 -3.58
CA TYR A 144 19.44 16.17 -3.60
C TYR A 144 18.31 15.55 -2.78
N ALA A 145 17.62 14.60 -3.42
CA ALA A 145 16.41 13.97 -2.91
C ALA A 145 16.19 12.63 -3.61
N ILE A 146 15.27 11.83 -3.06
CA ILE A 146 14.86 10.53 -3.61
C ILE A 146 14.44 10.66 -5.07
N SER A 147 13.57 11.62 -5.40
CA SER A 147 13.07 11.79 -6.77
C SER A 147 14.21 12.06 -7.75
N ARG A 148 15.20 12.87 -7.36
CA ARG A 148 16.39 13.14 -8.16
C ARG A 148 17.25 11.89 -8.38
N SER A 149 17.47 11.10 -7.34
CA SER A 149 18.31 9.90 -7.44
C SER A 149 17.68 8.84 -8.32
N ILE A 150 16.35 8.69 -8.28
CA ILE A 150 15.60 7.85 -9.22
C ILE A 150 15.85 8.33 -10.65
N THR A 151 15.69 9.63 -10.92
CA THR A 151 15.94 10.21 -12.25
C THR A 151 17.38 10.01 -12.71
N TYR A 152 18.36 10.17 -11.81
CA TYR A 152 19.77 9.96 -12.11
C TYR A 152 20.06 8.53 -12.59
N TYR A 153 19.64 7.51 -11.84
CA TYR A 153 19.93 6.11 -12.22
C TYR A 153 19.11 5.63 -13.42
N ARG A 154 17.90 6.17 -13.63
CA ARG A 154 17.15 5.94 -14.87
C ARG A 154 17.89 6.51 -16.08
N LYS A 155 18.40 7.74 -15.97
CA LYS A 155 19.22 8.37 -17.01
C LYS A 155 20.50 7.57 -17.28
N ALA A 156 21.12 7.01 -16.24
CA ALA A 156 22.30 6.16 -16.38
C ALA A 156 22.01 4.82 -17.09
N GLY A 157 20.74 4.50 -17.35
CA GLY A 157 20.30 3.36 -18.16
C GLY A 157 19.75 2.19 -17.36
N ILE A 158 19.51 2.35 -16.05
CA ILE A 158 18.87 1.29 -15.25
C ILE A 158 17.35 1.34 -15.48
N PRO A 159 16.72 0.24 -15.97
CA PRO A 159 15.28 0.19 -16.17
C PRO A 159 14.50 0.19 -14.86
N ASP A 160 13.29 0.76 -14.88
CA ASP A 160 12.40 0.88 -13.70
C ASP A 160 12.15 -0.47 -13.00
N TYR A 161 11.90 -1.53 -13.78
CA TYR A 161 11.65 -2.88 -13.26
C TYR A 161 12.88 -3.57 -12.62
N LYS A 162 14.06 -2.92 -12.68
CA LYS A 162 15.29 -3.30 -11.97
C LYS A 162 15.64 -2.35 -10.83
N LEU A 163 14.93 -1.25 -10.61
CA LEU A 163 15.21 -0.30 -9.53
C LEU A 163 14.31 -0.56 -8.32
N VAL A 164 14.93 -0.71 -7.15
CA VAL A 164 14.29 -0.78 -5.84
C VAL A 164 14.66 0.47 -5.06
N LEU A 165 13.69 1.08 -4.38
CA LEU A 165 13.94 2.22 -3.50
C LEU A 165 14.09 1.77 -2.05
N GLY A 166 15.31 1.78 -1.52
CA GLY A 166 15.58 1.57 -0.10
C GLY A 166 15.18 2.78 0.73
N LEU A 167 14.35 2.57 1.74
CA LEU A 167 13.78 3.62 2.60
C LEU A 167 14.16 3.41 4.06
N PRO A 168 14.46 4.47 4.82
CA PRO A 168 14.88 4.34 6.20
C PRO A 168 13.68 4.27 7.14
N TYR A 169 13.72 3.35 8.10
CA TYR A 169 12.83 3.34 9.27
C TYR A 169 13.50 4.04 10.46
N TYR A 170 14.38 5.00 10.16
CA TYR A 170 15.06 5.84 11.11
C TYR A 170 15.16 7.27 10.56
N GLY A 171 15.41 8.19 11.47
CA GLY A 171 15.79 9.56 11.22
C GLY A 171 17.09 9.91 11.93
N ARG A 172 17.41 11.19 11.97
CA ARG A 172 18.61 11.69 12.64
C ARG A 172 18.32 12.95 13.43
N GLU A 173 18.86 13.00 14.63
CA GLU A 173 18.84 14.14 15.53
C GLU A 173 20.22 14.82 15.52
N TRP A 174 20.21 16.13 15.36
CA TRP A 174 21.38 16.99 15.50
C TRP A 174 21.16 18.01 16.61
N GLU A 175 22.25 18.36 17.29
CA GLU A 175 22.35 19.65 17.95
C GLU A 175 22.54 20.76 16.92
N THR A 176 21.75 21.82 17.04
CA THR A 176 21.75 22.94 16.10
C THR A 176 22.00 24.27 16.79
N THR A 177 22.45 25.26 16.02
CA THR A 177 22.70 26.62 16.54
C THR A 177 21.41 27.41 16.80
N SER A 178 20.29 27.01 16.17
CA SER A 178 18.98 27.62 16.33
C SER A 178 17.83 26.63 16.15
N SER A 179 16.61 27.07 16.46
CA SER A 179 15.36 26.37 16.16
C SER A 179 14.84 26.54 14.73
N SER A 180 15.51 27.36 13.91
CA SER A 180 15.06 27.67 12.54
C SER A 180 15.24 26.47 11.60
N VAL A 181 14.38 26.32 10.61
CA VAL A 181 14.54 25.32 9.55
C VAL A 181 14.91 26.02 8.24
N PRO A 182 16.09 25.73 7.65
CA PRO A 182 17.15 24.86 8.16
C PRO A 182 18.05 25.55 9.23
N SER A 183 18.80 24.77 10.01
CA SER A 183 19.81 25.27 10.97
C SER A 183 21.16 24.56 10.85
N ALA A 184 22.24 25.30 11.14
CA ALA A 184 23.58 24.75 11.16
C ALA A 184 23.76 23.80 12.35
N THR A 185 24.43 22.68 12.13
CA THR A 185 24.78 21.74 13.20
C THR A 185 25.93 22.30 14.02
N THR A 186 25.97 22.04 15.31
CA THR A 186 27.15 22.37 16.14
C THR A 186 28.29 21.37 15.97
N GLY A 187 28.03 20.23 15.32
CA GLY A 187 28.93 19.08 15.24
C GLY A 187 28.91 18.19 16.49
N ASN A 188 28.21 18.60 17.55
CA ASN A 188 28.05 17.84 18.79
C ASN A 188 26.72 17.08 18.81
N ASN A 189 26.65 16.03 19.64
CA ASN A 189 25.42 15.35 20.02
C ASN A 189 24.51 14.95 18.83
N ILE A 190 25.10 14.26 17.86
CA ILE A 190 24.40 13.74 16.68
C ILE A 190 24.03 12.29 16.93
N SER A 191 22.82 11.88 16.59
CA SER A 191 22.35 10.51 16.84
C SER A 191 21.34 10.04 15.81
N SER A 192 21.45 8.79 15.35
CA SER A 192 20.35 8.14 14.63
C SER A 192 19.19 7.84 15.59
N ARG A 193 17.95 7.98 15.11
CA ARG A 193 16.73 7.73 15.88
C ARG A 193 15.84 6.77 15.09
N THR A 194 15.61 5.57 15.59
CA THR A 194 14.65 4.64 14.95
C THR A 194 13.23 5.19 15.05
N TYR A 195 12.35 4.74 14.17
CA TYR A 195 10.93 5.12 14.20
C TYR A 195 10.30 4.80 15.56
N ALA A 196 10.52 3.59 16.08
CA ALA A 196 10.05 3.17 17.39
C ALA A 196 10.62 4.03 18.52
N TYR A 197 11.89 4.46 18.45
CA TYR A 197 12.46 5.36 19.46
C TYR A 197 11.70 6.69 19.53
N VAL A 198 11.45 7.30 18.37
CA VAL A 198 10.72 8.57 18.27
C VAL A 198 9.29 8.40 18.81
N LYS A 199 8.59 7.34 18.38
CA LYS A 199 7.21 7.06 18.79
C LYS A 199 7.07 6.73 20.27
N ASN A 200 8.02 5.99 20.86
CA ASN A 200 8.04 5.68 22.29
C ASN A 200 8.30 6.91 23.17
N ASN A 201 8.79 8.00 22.59
CA ASN A 201 9.12 9.25 23.28
C ASN A 201 8.13 10.38 22.92
N ASN A 202 6.89 10.02 22.56
CA ASN A 202 5.85 10.96 22.15
C ASN A 202 5.30 11.87 23.27
N THR A 203 5.61 11.58 24.53
CA THR A 203 5.33 12.44 25.69
C THR A 203 6.54 13.23 26.17
N GLY A 204 7.72 12.99 25.57
CA GLY A 204 8.98 13.63 25.90
C GLY A 204 9.35 14.71 24.87
N PHE A 205 10.36 14.42 24.06
CA PHE A 205 10.93 15.35 23.10
C PHE A 205 10.29 15.28 21.71
N TYR A 206 9.53 14.22 21.37
CA TYR A 206 8.97 14.00 20.03
C TYR A 206 7.44 14.05 20.04
N THR A 207 6.90 15.17 20.49
CA THR A 207 5.46 15.36 20.68
C THR A 207 4.77 15.85 19.40
N GLN A 208 3.45 15.72 19.32
CA GLN A 208 2.69 16.34 18.23
C GLN A 208 2.83 17.88 18.21
N ALA A 209 3.06 18.51 19.37
CA ALA A 209 3.14 19.97 19.51
C ALA A 209 4.41 20.56 18.87
N ASN A 210 5.47 19.77 18.75
CA ASN A 210 6.73 20.20 18.15
C ASN A 210 7.11 19.46 16.86
N ALA A 211 6.24 18.56 16.39
CA ALA A 211 6.30 17.99 15.06
C ALA A 211 5.97 19.06 14.02
N GLN A 212 6.80 19.19 12.99
CA GLN A 212 6.61 20.10 11.88
C GLN A 212 6.77 19.34 10.57
N TYR A 213 5.70 19.27 9.78
CA TYR A 213 5.76 18.71 8.44
C TYR A 213 6.33 19.75 7.46
N ASN A 214 7.46 19.42 6.84
CA ASN A 214 8.09 20.25 5.83
C ASN A 214 7.55 19.88 4.44
N THR A 215 6.66 20.71 3.90
CA THR A 215 6.03 20.48 2.58
C THR A 215 7.03 20.45 1.43
N ARG A 216 8.16 21.17 1.54
CA ARG A 216 9.19 21.23 0.51
C ARG A 216 9.93 19.91 0.31
N SER A 217 10.27 19.21 1.39
CA SER A 217 10.97 17.92 1.35
C SER A 217 10.05 16.70 1.52
N ALA A 218 8.81 16.94 1.95
CA ALA A 218 7.86 15.93 2.40
C ALA A 218 8.42 15.06 3.53
N SER A 219 9.00 15.68 4.56
CA SER A 219 9.55 15.01 5.76
C SER A 219 9.10 15.72 7.03
N THR A 220 9.09 15.01 8.15
CA THR A 220 8.77 15.58 9.46
C THR A 220 10.06 15.94 10.21
N SER A 221 10.05 17.09 10.88
CA SER A 221 11.07 17.48 11.84
C SER A 221 10.47 17.71 13.23
N TYR A 222 11.17 17.29 14.28
CA TYR A 222 10.89 17.68 15.66
C TYR A 222 11.94 18.66 16.11
N ILE A 223 11.49 19.79 16.68
CA ILE A 223 12.37 20.87 17.11
C ILE A 223 12.13 21.14 18.59
N PHE A 224 13.17 21.03 19.40
CA PHE A 224 13.05 21.20 20.85
C PHE A 224 14.36 21.68 21.49
N MET A 225 14.26 22.16 22.72
CA MET A 225 15.42 22.48 23.55
C MET A 225 15.74 21.27 24.43
N ASN A 226 17.00 20.84 24.47
CA ASN A 226 17.48 19.84 25.41
C ASN A 226 18.77 20.33 26.07
N ALA A 227 18.77 20.40 27.41
CA ALA A 227 19.89 20.88 28.21
C ALA A 227 20.48 22.23 27.74
N GLY A 228 19.61 23.17 27.34
CA GLY A 228 20.02 24.51 26.87
C GLY A 228 20.55 24.58 25.44
N THR A 229 20.50 23.48 24.68
CA THR A 229 20.87 23.43 23.26
C THR A 229 19.66 23.10 22.38
N TRP A 230 19.61 23.66 21.18
CA TRP A 230 18.58 23.31 20.22
C TRP A 230 18.85 21.93 19.62
N ARG A 231 17.77 21.17 19.43
CA ARG A 231 17.75 19.87 18.77
C ARG A 231 16.80 19.91 17.58
N GLN A 232 17.23 19.34 16.47
CA GLN A 232 16.38 19.04 15.32
C GLN A 232 16.50 17.58 14.98
N CYS A 233 15.39 16.85 15.08
CA CYS A 233 15.30 15.47 14.62
C CYS A 233 14.45 15.38 13.37
N TRP A 234 15.04 14.88 12.28
CA TRP A 234 14.36 14.68 11.02
C TRP A 234 14.07 13.20 10.82
N ILE A 235 12.81 12.85 10.60
CA ILE A 235 12.35 11.47 10.39
C ILE A 235 11.09 11.47 9.53
N THR A 236 10.90 10.41 8.76
CA THR A 236 9.66 10.19 8.00
C THR A 236 8.61 9.53 8.87
N GLU A 237 7.39 10.07 8.88
CA GLU A 237 6.23 9.48 9.56
C GLU A 237 5.26 8.82 8.56
N GLY A 238 4.21 8.16 9.06
CA GLY A 238 3.31 7.32 8.25
C GLY A 238 2.73 8.02 7.02
N TYR A 239 2.28 9.28 7.13
CA TYR A 239 1.78 10.05 5.98
C TYR A 239 2.89 10.29 4.93
N ALA A 240 4.07 10.74 5.38
CA ALA A 240 5.21 10.99 4.51
C ALA A 240 5.74 9.70 3.86
N MET A 241 5.70 8.57 4.58
CA MET A 241 6.10 7.27 4.05
C MET A 241 5.20 6.81 2.90
N LYS A 242 3.87 7.01 3.02
CA LYS A 242 2.93 6.74 1.92
C LYS A 242 3.30 7.51 0.65
N ARG A 243 3.75 8.76 0.76
CA ARG A 243 4.20 9.56 -0.41
C ARG A 243 5.45 8.99 -1.08
N ARG A 244 6.34 8.32 -0.33
CA ARG A 244 7.49 7.60 -0.91
C ARG A 244 7.04 6.34 -1.64
N PHE A 245 6.03 5.64 -1.11
CA PHE A 245 5.43 4.49 -1.79
C PHE A 245 4.64 4.91 -3.04
N ASP A 246 3.95 6.04 -2.99
CA ASP A 246 3.32 6.66 -4.17
C ASP A 246 4.38 6.91 -5.25
N MET A 247 5.55 7.46 -4.90
CA MET A 247 6.65 7.66 -5.84
C MET A 247 7.13 6.36 -6.49
N VAL A 248 7.24 5.26 -5.73
CA VAL A 248 7.60 3.93 -6.24
C VAL A 248 6.60 3.48 -7.31
N ASN A 249 5.30 3.60 -7.02
CA ASN A 249 4.24 3.25 -7.97
C ASN A 249 4.21 4.20 -9.18
N HIS A 250 4.31 5.52 -8.95
CA HIS A 250 4.26 6.55 -9.99
C HIS A 250 5.47 6.51 -10.93
N ARG A 251 6.59 5.96 -10.48
CA ARG A 251 7.79 5.75 -11.28
C ARG A 251 7.94 4.31 -11.75
N ASN A 252 6.95 3.45 -11.49
CA ASN A 252 6.89 2.04 -11.88
C ASN A 252 8.16 1.25 -11.46
N LEU A 253 8.70 1.57 -10.28
CA LEU A 253 9.89 0.91 -9.76
C LEU A 253 9.56 -0.54 -9.36
N LYS A 254 10.59 -1.39 -9.31
CA LYS A 254 10.47 -2.81 -8.93
C LYS A 254 9.84 -3.01 -7.54
N GLY A 255 10.06 -2.08 -6.62
CA GLY A 255 9.52 -2.12 -5.27
C GLY A 255 10.33 -1.30 -4.27
N ILE A 256 10.17 -1.62 -2.98
CA ILE A 256 10.87 -0.97 -1.86
C ILE A 256 11.88 -1.90 -1.19
N GLY A 257 12.90 -1.30 -0.58
CA GLY A 257 13.74 -1.90 0.46
C GLY A 257 13.55 -1.16 1.79
N ILE A 258 13.80 -1.81 2.92
CA ILE A 258 13.61 -1.23 4.26
C ILE A 258 14.94 -1.30 5.03
N TRP A 259 15.43 -0.16 5.53
CA TRP A 259 16.58 -0.09 6.43
C TRP A 259 16.19 0.49 7.81
N ALA A 260 16.11 -0.30 8.87
CA ALA A 260 16.10 -1.76 8.88
C ALA A 260 14.80 -2.27 9.47
N LEU A 261 14.40 -3.46 9.01
CA LEU A 261 13.23 -4.16 9.53
C LEU A 261 13.31 -4.26 11.07
N GLY A 262 12.23 -3.90 11.75
CA GLY A 262 12.14 -3.88 13.21
C GLY A 262 12.47 -2.53 13.86
N TYR A 263 12.94 -1.54 13.10
CA TYR A 263 13.08 -0.17 13.62
C TYR A 263 11.75 0.52 13.92
N ASP A 264 10.65 -0.07 13.49
CA ASP A 264 9.26 0.31 13.73
C ASP A 264 8.54 -0.62 14.73
N ASP A 265 9.26 -1.56 15.38
CA ASP A 265 8.69 -2.55 16.30
C ASP A 265 7.69 -1.93 17.30
N GLY A 266 6.50 -2.53 17.34
CA GLY A 266 5.38 -2.06 18.19
C GLY A 266 4.43 -1.08 17.51
N TYR A 267 4.68 -0.71 16.24
CA TYR A 267 3.85 0.23 15.48
C TYR A 267 3.50 -0.32 14.10
N SER A 268 2.26 -0.09 13.64
CA SER A 268 1.77 -0.59 12.35
C SER A 268 1.84 0.45 11.23
N ASP A 269 2.13 1.73 11.53
CA ASP A 269 1.98 2.85 10.60
C ASP A 269 2.59 2.60 9.20
N PHE A 270 3.76 1.95 9.13
CA PHE A 270 4.45 1.64 7.88
C PHE A 270 3.98 0.34 7.23
N TRP A 271 3.60 -0.67 8.01
CA TRP A 271 2.96 -1.89 7.50
C TRP A 271 1.59 -1.59 6.88
N ASP A 272 0.79 -0.75 7.55
CA ASP A 272 -0.48 -0.24 7.04
C ASP A 272 -0.25 0.56 5.75
N ALA A 273 0.85 1.32 5.66
CA ALA A 273 1.21 2.04 4.44
C ALA A 273 1.61 1.09 3.28
N ILE A 274 2.32 -0.01 3.57
CA ILE A 274 2.66 -1.05 2.58
C ILE A 274 1.38 -1.71 2.07
N GLU A 275 0.49 -2.14 2.97
CA GLU A 275 -0.80 -2.72 2.62
C GLU A 275 -1.59 -1.76 1.72
N GLN A 276 -1.69 -0.50 2.09
CA GLN A 276 -2.46 0.51 1.36
C GLN A 276 -1.89 0.91 -0.01
N ARG A 277 -0.65 0.56 -0.35
CA ARG A 277 0.01 1.02 -1.59
C ARG A 277 0.52 -0.08 -2.50
N PHE A 278 0.74 -1.27 -1.96
CA PHE A 278 1.31 -2.39 -2.70
C PHE A 278 0.39 -3.62 -2.70
N THR A 279 -0.83 -3.51 -2.18
CA THR A 279 -1.85 -4.57 -2.23
C THR A 279 -3.14 -4.05 -2.85
N ASP A 280 -4.03 -4.98 -3.21
CA ASP A 280 -5.38 -4.73 -3.70
C ASP A 280 -6.44 -4.66 -2.59
N CYS A 281 -6.02 -4.72 -1.32
CA CYS A 281 -6.91 -4.69 -0.15
C CYS A 281 -7.53 -3.31 0.11
N VAL A 282 -6.95 -2.24 -0.43
CA VAL A 282 -7.36 -0.86 -0.14
C VAL A 282 -7.75 -0.14 -1.42
N LEU A 283 -8.89 0.54 -1.37
CA LEU A 283 -9.41 1.33 -2.48
C LEU A 283 -8.51 2.56 -2.72
N ALA A 284 -8.04 2.72 -3.95
CA ALA A 284 -7.31 3.91 -4.39
C ALA A 284 -8.22 5.13 -4.27
N PRO A 285 -7.74 6.24 -3.66
CA PRO A 285 -8.59 7.36 -3.30
C PRO A 285 -9.15 8.06 -4.54
N CYS A 286 -10.40 8.49 -4.46
CA CYS A 286 -11.11 9.23 -5.51
C CYS A 286 -10.56 10.64 -5.75
N SER A 287 -9.74 11.17 -4.84
CA SER A 287 -9.10 12.48 -4.99
C SER A 287 -7.70 12.48 -4.39
N ASP A 288 -6.73 13.05 -5.09
CA ASP A 288 -5.38 13.36 -4.58
C ASP A 288 -4.73 14.47 -5.42
N THR A 289 -3.68 15.09 -4.88
CA THR A 289 -2.80 16.04 -5.58
C THR A 289 -1.50 15.35 -5.99
N ILE A 290 -1.16 15.48 -7.25
CA ILE A 290 0.04 14.93 -7.89
C ILE A 290 0.96 16.05 -8.39
N TYR A 291 2.25 15.74 -8.39
CA TYR A 291 3.35 16.66 -8.70
C TYR A 291 4.30 15.98 -9.69
N ASP A 292 5.08 16.79 -10.41
CA ASP A 292 6.29 16.29 -11.08
C ASP A 292 7.41 15.89 -10.08
N GLY A 293 8.61 15.59 -10.60
CA GLY A 293 9.75 15.15 -9.81
C GLY A 293 10.30 16.18 -8.80
N GLY A 294 10.02 17.47 -8.99
CA GLY A 294 10.40 18.56 -8.08
C GLY A 294 9.41 18.75 -6.92
N GLY A 295 8.22 18.16 -7.00
CA GLY A 295 7.23 18.29 -5.95
C GLY A 295 6.60 19.68 -5.91
N PRO A 296 6.04 20.11 -4.76
CA PRO A 296 5.25 21.35 -4.70
C PRO A 296 6.05 22.65 -4.83
N LEU A 297 7.36 22.62 -4.52
CA LEU A 297 8.14 23.84 -4.25
C LEU A 297 9.55 23.84 -4.88
N VAL A 298 9.90 22.80 -5.63
CA VAL A 298 11.20 22.69 -6.32
C VAL A 298 10.94 22.49 -7.80
N ASN A 299 11.83 23.01 -8.64
CA ASN A 299 11.77 22.75 -10.07
C ASN A 299 11.97 21.26 -10.36
N TYR A 300 11.35 20.75 -11.42
CA TYR A 300 11.58 19.38 -11.88
C TYR A 300 13.03 19.18 -12.35
N TYR A 301 13.44 17.93 -12.53
CA TYR A 301 14.82 17.60 -12.89
C TYR A 301 15.00 17.42 -14.40
N ASP A 302 16.22 17.61 -14.87
CA ASP A 302 16.58 17.31 -16.26
C ASP A 302 16.53 15.79 -16.48
N ASN A 303 16.20 15.36 -17.70
CA ASN A 303 16.18 13.96 -18.16
C ASN A 303 15.18 13.07 -17.42
N GLU A 304 14.07 13.64 -16.93
CA GLU A 304 12.94 12.82 -16.50
C GLU A 304 12.28 12.18 -17.72
N ASP A 305 11.90 10.91 -17.60
CA ASP A 305 11.02 10.21 -18.56
C ASP A 305 10.29 9.14 -17.78
N TYR A 306 9.05 9.40 -17.38
CA TYR A 306 8.23 8.46 -16.61
C TYR A 306 6.76 8.52 -17.04
N THR A 307 6.04 7.44 -16.75
CA THR A 307 4.60 7.31 -16.98
C THR A 307 3.90 6.95 -15.68
N PHE A 308 2.76 7.58 -15.42
CA PHE A 308 1.92 7.31 -14.26
C PHE A 308 0.45 7.26 -14.69
N THR A 309 -0.32 6.32 -14.14
CA THR A 309 -1.75 6.16 -14.41
C THR A 309 -2.57 6.45 -13.16
N ILE A 310 -3.48 7.41 -13.27
CA ILE A 310 -4.51 7.69 -12.29
C ILE A 310 -5.61 6.66 -12.49
N ALA A 311 -5.85 5.84 -11.46
CA ALA A 311 -6.82 4.74 -11.48
C ALA A 311 -7.54 4.61 -10.13
N PRO A 312 -8.41 5.57 -9.76
CA PRO A 312 -9.12 5.51 -8.49
C PRO A 312 -10.07 4.31 -8.47
N SER A 313 -10.21 3.65 -7.33
CA SER A 313 -11.08 2.49 -7.23
C SER A 313 -12.54 2.92 -7.37
N GLN A 314 -13.34 2.11 -8.08
CA GLN A 314 -14.78 2.34 -8.30
C GLN A 314 -15.10 3.65 -9.06
N ALA A 315 -14.10 4.29 -9.67
CA ALA A 315 -14.36 5.40 -10.56
C ALA A 315 -15.10 4.91 -11.81
N VAL A 316 -15.94 5.79 -12.35
CA VAL A 316 -16.48 5.72 -13.72
C VAL A 316 -15.65 6.62 -14.62
N LEU A 317 -15.36 7.83 -14.14
CA LEU A 317 -14.60 8.85 -14.84
C LEU A 317 -13.65 9.55 -13.86
N VAL A 318 -12.60 10.16 -14.40
CA VAL A 318 -11.62 10.97 -13.67
C VAL A 318 -11.62 12.37 -14.28
N SER A 319 -11.68 13.37 -13.41
CA SER A 319 -11.47 14.78 -13.73
C SER A 319 -10.12 15.20 -13.19
N LEU A 320 -9.22 15.65 -14.06
CA LEU A 320 -7.87 16.10 -13.71
C LEU A 320 -7.76 17.61 -13.95
N SER A 321 -7.54 18.38 -12.89
CA SER A 321 -7.41 19.84 -12.96
C SER A 321 -5.99 20.26 -12.63
N PHE A 322 -5.37 21.09 -13.46
CA PHE A 322 -4.03 21.63 -13.24
C PHE A 322 -4.09 22.98 -12.51
N GLN A 323 -3.47 23.07 -11.34
CA GLN A 323 -3.39 24.31 -10.56
C GLN A 323 -2.22 25.20 -11.01
N SER A 324 -1.13 24.59 -11.49
CA SER A 324 0.02 25.29 -12.07
C SER A 324 0.64 24.46 -13.20
N PHE A 325 1.24 25.15 -14.18
CA PHE A 325 1.94 24.52 -15.30
C PHE A 325 2.98 25.48 -15.90
N ALA A 326 4.26 25.16 -15.72
CA ALA A 326 5.41 25.92 -16.21
C ALA A 326 6.57 24.98 -16.51
N THR A 327 6.71 24.59 -17.78
CA THR A 327 7.76 23.69 -18.31
C THR A 327 8.60 24.43 -19.35
N GLU A 328 9.75 23.89 -19.76
CA GLU A 328 10.52 24.45 -20.87
C GLU A 328 9.73 24.31 -22.19
N ALA A 329 9.49 25.44 -22.86
CA ALA A 329 8.69 25.45 -24.07
C ALA A 329 9.37 24.70 -25.22
N ASN A 330 8.68 23.70 -25.78
CA ASN A 330 9.07 22.84 -26.90
C ASN A 330 10.09 21.73 -26.59
N TYR A 331 10.61 21.66 -25.36
CA TYR A 331 11.64 20.66 -24.98
C TYR A 331 11.12 19.71 -23.91
N ASP A 332 10.41 20.26 -22.92
CA ASP A 332 9.83 19.50 -21.82
C ASP A 332 8.32 19.41 -22.00
N SER A 333 7.77 18.20 -21.91
CA SER A 333 6.39 17.96 -22.32
C SER A 333 5.67 16.98 -21.40
N LEU A 334 4.39 17.27 -21.18
CA LEU A 334 3.43 16.39 -20.54
C LEU A 334 2.45 15.88 -21.60
N TRP A 335 2.39 14.56 -21.76
CA TRP A 335 1.36 13.89 -22.56
C TRP A 335 0.28 13.36 -21.64
N ILE A 336 -0.98 13.53 -22.03
CA ILE A 336 -2.14 13.00 -21.31
C ILE A 336 -2.90 12.06 -22.25
N TYR A 337 -3.17 10.85 -21.80
CA TYR A 337 -3.90 9.81 -22.53
C TYR A 337 -5.17 9.43 -21.78
N ASP A 338 -6.28 9.27 -22.50
CA ASP A 338 -7.57 8.85 -21.96
C ASP A 338 -7.64 7.31 -21.95
N GLY A 339 -7.20 6.70 -20.85
CA GLY A 339 -7.12 5.25 -20.70
C GLY A 339 -5.93 4.79 -19.85
N PRO A 340 -5.75 3.46 -19.72
CA PRO A 340 -4.87 2.85 -18.72
C PRO A 340 -3.37 2.85 -19.10
N ASN A 341 -3.00 3.30 -20.30
CA ASN A 341 -1.60 3.32 -20.75
C ASN A 341 -1.37 4.30 -21.91
N ILE A 342 -0.10 4.44 -22.33
CA ILE A 342 0.33 5.33 -23.43
C ILE A 342 -0.12 4.88 -24.84
N ALA A 343 -0.74 3.70 -24.99
CA ALA A 343 -1.37 3.27 -26.24
C ALA A 343 -2.87 3.67 -26.31
N SER A 344 -3.41 4.26 -25.23
CA SER A 344 -4.77 4.80 -25.21
C SER A 344 -4.85 6.10 -26.04
N PRO A 345 -6.06 6.58 -26.39
CA PRO A 345 -6.23 7.84 -27.12
C PRO A 345 -5.48 9.01 -26.47
N LEU A 346 -4.64 9.69 -27.25
CA LEU A 346 -3.92 10.89 -26.81
C LEU A 346 -4.90 12.07 -26.71
N VAL A 347 -5.01 12.64 -25.51
CA VAL A 347 -5.79 13.87 -25.26
C VAL A 347 -5.03 15.09 -25.74
N GLY A 348 -3.73 15.18 -25.40
CA GLY A 348 -2.90 16.32 -25.79
C GLY A 348 -1.46 16.22 -25.32
N VAL A 349 -0.64 17.13 -25.88
CA VAL A 349 0.76 17.35 -25.51
C VAL A 349 0.89 18.80 -25.06
N TYR A 350 1.43 19.00 -23.86
CA TYR A 350 1.45 20.30 -23.19
C TYR A 350 2.89 20.64 -22.79
N HIS A 351 3.29 21.89 -23.02
CA HIS A 351 4.63 22.40 -22.71
C HIS A 351 4.61 23.91 -22.53
N GLY A 352 5.70 24.50 -22.04
CA GLY A 352 5.74 25.93 -21.73
C GLY A 352 4.76 26.28 -20.61
N ASN A 353 4.02 27.37 -20.82
CA ASN A 353 2.91 27.79 -19.95
C ASN A 353 1.54 27.41 -20.52
N ASN A 354 1.48 26.53 -21.53
CA ASN A 354 0.23 26.06 -22.11
C ASN A 354 -0.37 24.97 -21.22
N SER A 355 -1.05 25.38 -20.16
CA SER A 355 -1.67 24.47 -19.19
C SER A 355 -2.75 23.60 -19.84
N PRO A 356 -2.86 22.30 -19.48
CA PRO A 356 -3.99 21.45 -19.88
C PRO A 356 -5.35 21.95 -19.38
N GLY A 357 -5.38 22.81 -18.35
CA GLY A 357 -6.61 23.24 -17.71
C GLY A 357 -7.28 22.11 -16.94
N THR A 358 -8.53 21.78 -17.27
CA THR A 358 -9.25 20.64 -16.70
C THR A 358 -9.55 19.62 -17.80
N ILE A 359 -9.14 18.38 -17.57
CA ILE A 359 -9.33 17.24 -18.46
C ILE A 359 -10.34 16.30 -17.83
N GLN A 360 -11.35 15.88 -18.59
CA GLN A 360 -12.30 14.84 -18.20
C GLN A 360 -12.02 13.60 -19.03
N SER A 361 -11.82 12.45 -18.40
CA SER A 361 -11.68 11.18 -19.09
C SER A 361 -13.03 10.63 -19.57
N THR A 362 -12.99 9.63 -20.44
CA THR A 362 -14.14 8.81 -20.84
C THR A 362 -14.15 7.43 -20.17
N SER A 363 -13.12 7.14 -19.38
CA SER A 363 -12.90 5.88 -18.66
C SER A 363 -12.43 6.17 -17.22
N PRO A 364 -12.32 5.18 -16.33
CA PRO A 364 -11.81 5.41 -14.97
C PRO A 364 -10.29 5.64 -14.91
N TYR A 365 -9.64 5.82 -16.06
CA TYR A 365 -8.20 5.94 -16.18
C TYR A 365 -7.79 7.22 -16.90
N LEU A 366 -6.76 7.88 -16.38
CA LEU A 366 -5.95 8.84 -17.12
C LEU A 366 -4.49 8.45 -16.99
N THR A 367 -3.77 8.37 -18.10
CA THR A 367 -2.32 8.12 -18.09
C THR A 367 -1.57 9.37 -18.46
N LEU A 368 -0.60 9.75 -17.63
CA LEU A 368 0.29 10.88 -17.83
C LEU A 368 1.68 10.34 -18.18
N ARG A 369 2.34 10.97 -19.16
CA ARG A 369 3.77 10.79 -19.39
C ARG A 369 4.44 12.15 -19.33
N PHE A 370 5.46 12.30 -18.51
CA PHE A 370 6.27 13.51 -18.45
C PHE A 370 7.68 13.20 -18.94
N LYS A 371 8.20 14.08 -19.80
CA LYS A 371 9.58 14.01 -20.27
C LYS A 371 10.23 15.39 -20.21
N SER A 372 11.46 15.45 -19.69
CA SER A 372 12.33 16.61 -19.78
C SER A 372 13.63 16.33 -20.50
N ASP A 373 14.26 17.38 -21.04
CA ASP A 373 15.51 17.31 -21.78
C ASP A 373 16.75 17.44 -20.87
N GLY A 374 17.92 17.75 -21.43
CA GLY A 374 19.17 17.84 -20.68
C GLY A 374 19.39 19.13 -19.89
N ALA A 375 18.50 20.12 -19.96
CA ALA A 375 18.69 21.46 -19.41
C ALA A 375 17.38 22.15 -18.98
N THR A 376 17.51 23.39 -18.48
CA THR A 376 16.40 24.33 -18.21
C THR A 376 15.25 23.79 -17.34
N ARG A 377 15.54 23.61 -16.06
CA ARG A 377 14.50 23.28 -15.06
C ARG A 377 13.56 24.46 -14.81
N ALA A 378 12.26 24.20 -14.84
CA ALA A 378 11.22 25.16 -14.48
C ALA A 378 10.35 24.67 -13.30
N ALA A 379 9.42 25.50 -12.84
CA ALA A 379 8.60 25.21 -11.65
C ALA A 379 7.67 23.99 -11.81
N GLY A 380 7.47 23.52 -13.04
CA GLY A 380 6.78 22.27 -13.33
C GLY A 380 5.27 22.37 -13.25
N TRP A 381 4.60 21.33 -12.79
CA TRP A 381 3.16 21.23 -12.77
C TRP A 381 2.62 20.58 -11.49
N VAL A 382 1.45 21.08 -11.08
CA VAL A 382 0.63 20.52 -10.01
C VAL A 382 -0.76 20.26 -10.56
N ALA A 383 -1.26 19.06 -10.31
CA ALA A 383 -2.62 18.70 -10.67
C ALA A 383 -3.33 17.97 -9.53
N THR A 384 -4.65 18.16 -9.46
CA THR A 384 -5.53 17.48 -8.52
C THR A 384 -6.54 16.72 -9.34
N TYR A 385 -6.67 15.43 -9.06
CA TYR A 385 -7.73 14.63 -9.67
C TYR A 385 -8.90 14.47 -8.72
N ASN A 386 -10.08 14.32 -9.29
CA ASN A 386 -11.30 13.89 -8.61
C ASN A 386 -11.94 12.81 -9.49
N CYS A 387 -12.62 11.85 -8.89
CA CYS A 387 -13.33 10.82 -9.63
C CYS A 387 -14.84 10.97 -9.49
N VAL A 388 -15.56 10.47 -10.48
CA VAL A 388 -17.00 10.26 -10.39
C VAL A 388 -17.18 8.80 -10.06
N MET A 389 -17.75 8.50 -8.88
CA MET A 389 -18.12 7.14 -8.51
C MET A 389 -19.53 6.84 -9.00
N ASP A 390 -19.77 5.58 -9.34
CA ASP A 390 -21.13 5.12 -9.55
C ASP A 390 -21.79 4.88 -8.19
N ASN A 391 -22.80 5.69 -7.91
CA ASN A 391 -23.59 5.58 -6.68
C ASN A 391 -25.04 5.17 -7.00
N GLN A 392 -25.35 4.81 -8.25
CA GLN A 392 -26.66 4.31 -8.59
C GLN A 392 -26.70 2.81 -8.31
N PRO A 393 -27.72 2.30 -7.58
CA PRO A 393 -27.85 0.86 -7.40
C PRO A 393 -28.18 0.18 -8.74
N PRO A 394 -27.62 -1.01 -9.01
CA PRO A 394 -27.93 -1.79 -10.20
C PRO A 394 -29.42 -2.05 -10.30
N VAL A 395 -29.96 -1.85 -11.51
CA VAL A 395 -31.36 -2.16 -11.82
C VAL A 395 -31.35 -3.39 -12.70
N THR A 396 -31.22 -4.54 -12.03
CA THR A 396 -31.20 -5.85 -12.66
C THR A 396 -32.61 -6.29 -13.03
N GLN A 397 -32.84 -6.56 -14.31
CA GLN A 397 -34.02 -7.28 -14.78
C GLN A 397 -33.61 -8.69 -15.21
N ILE A 398 -34.26 -9.70 -14.62
CA ILE A 398 -34.11 -11.09 -15.03
C ILE A 398 -35.21 -11.49 -16.00
N PHE A 399 -34.87 -12.36 -16.96
CA PHE A 399 -35.82 -12.94 -17.90
C PHE A 399 -35.92 -14.45 -17.63
N PRO A 400 -36.74 -14.87 -16.65
CA PRO A 400 -36.84 -16.28 -16.30
C PRO A 400 -37.49 -17.07 -17.44
N PRO A 401 -37.02 -18.30 -17.71
CA PRO A 401 -37.67 -19.19 -18.67
C PRO A 401 -39.10 -19.51 -18.21
N SER A 402 -40.04 -19.58 -19.17
CA SER A 402 -41.45 -19.84 -18.88
C SER A 402 -41.70 -21.32 -18.60
N GLY A 403 -42.46 -21.62 -17.54
CA GLY A 403 -42.93 -22.98 -17.21
C GLY A 403 -42.08 -23.68 -16.15
N TRP A 404 -42.39 -24.97 -15.91
CA TRP A 404 -41.63 -25.81 -15.00
C TRP A 404 -40.32 -26.25 -15.66
N ILE A 405 -39.20 -26.05 -14.97
CA ILE A 405 -37.87 -26.39 -15.46
C ILE A 405 -37.35 -27.60 -14.68
N THR A 406 -37.00 -28.68 -15.38
CA THR A 406 -36.57 -29.96 -14.77
C THR A 406 -35.17 -30.39 -15.19
N SER A 407 -34.41 -29.51 -15.84
CA SER A 407 -33.04 -29.72 -16.29
C SER A 407 -32.27 -28.39 -16.18
N ASP A 408 -30.96 -28.43 -16.43
CA ASP A 408 -30.13 -27.22 -16.51
C ASP A 408 -30.76 -26.17 -17.44
N PHE A 409 -30.70 -24.91 -17.02
CA PHE A 409 -31.25 -23.78 -17.75
C PHE A 409 -30.32 -22.58 -17.67
N SER A 410 -30.49 -21.64 -18.60
CA SER A 410 -29.78 -20.37 -18.60
C SER A 410 -30.77 -19.25 -18.33
N ILE A 411 -30.41 -18.32 -17.44
CA ILE A 411 -31.13 -17.07 -17.22
C ILE A 411 -30.27 -15.93 -17.78
N GLY A 412 -30.87 -15.14 -18.66
CA GLY A 412 -30.32 -13.83 -19.00
C GLY A 412 -30.75 -12.79 -17.98
N PHE A 413 -29.88 -11.81 -17.73
CA PHE A 413 -30.23 -10.60 -17.02
C PHE A 413 -29.76 -9.38 -17.81
N THR A 414 -30.40 -8.24 -17.59
CA THR A 414 -29.93 -6.94 -18.04
C THR A 414 -29.73 -6.05 -16.84
N ASP A 415 -28.65 -5.28 -16.82
CA ASP A 415 -28.47 -4.18 -15.88
C ASP A 415 -28.78 -2.86 -16.58
N SER A 416 -29.74 -2.10 -16.03
CA SER A 416 -30.35 -0.97 -16.73
C SER A 416 -29.78 0.39 -16.31
N ASP A 417 -28.95 0.44 -15.27
CA ASP A 417 -28.23 1.66 -14.84
C ASP A 417 -26.96 1.91 -15.68
N ASN A 418 -26.51 0.91 -16.44
CA ASN A 418 -25.61 0.99 -17.59
C ASN A 418 -24.21 1.58 -17.28
N LEU A 419 -23.73 1.38 -16.06
CA LEU A 419 -22.37 1.64 -15.62
C LEU A 419 -21.74 0.32 -15.14
N ASN A 420 -20.41 0.20 -15.17
CA ASN A 420 -19.71 -1.09 -15.09
C ASN A 420 -20.18 -2.01 -13.93
N ILE A 421 -20.47 -3.28 -14.23
CA ILE A 421 -20.82 -4.29 -13.22
C ILE A 421 -19.55 -4.76 -12.51
N GLU A 422 -19.41 -4.49 -11.21
CA GLU A 422 -18.27 -4.98 -10.41
C GLU A 422 -18.41 -6.48 -10.05
N GLY A 423 -19.64 -6.96 -9.84
CA GLY A 423 -19.93 -8.36 -9.54
C GLY A 423 -21.41 -8.69 -9.66
N ALA A 424 -21.73 -9.96 -9.93
CA ALA A 424 -23.09 -10.47 -10.03
C ALA A 424 -23.28 -11.64 -9.07
N TYR A 425 -24.37 -11.60 -8.29
CA TYR A 425 -24.71 -12.61 -7.29
C TYR A 425 -26.11 -13.14 -7.55
N TRP A 426 -26.35 -14.39 -7.18
CA TRP A 426 -27.66 -15.00 -7.32
C TRP A 426 -27.99 -15.86 -6.11
N ASN A 427 -29.28 -16.01 -5.85
CA ASN A 427 -29.83 -16.96 -4.89
C ASN A 427 -30.87 -17.81 -5.63
N VAL A 428 -30.73 -19.13 -5.56
CA VAL A 428 -31.69 -20.06 -6.17
C VAL A 428 -32.58 -20.62 -5.07
N ALA A 429 -33.86 -20.27 -5.15
CA ALA A 429 -34.90 -20.76 -4.24
C ALA A 429 -36.03 -21.45 -5.02
N SER A 430 -36.68 -22.40 -4.37
CA SER A 430 -37.88 -23.08 -4.87
C SER A 430 -39.01 -22.94 -3.86
N PHE A 431 -40.24 -22.78 -4.36
CA PHE A 431 -41.43 -22.77 -3.52
C PHE A 431 -41.86 -24.21 -3.22
N ASN A 432 -41.87 -24.59 -1.94
CA ASN A 432 -42.20 -25.97 -1.53
C ASN A 432 -43.71 -26.23 -1.36
N GLY A 433 -44.54 -25.20 -1.54
CA GLY A 433 -45.99 -25.23 -1.30
C GLY A 433 -46.42 -24.30 -0.17
N ASP A 434 -45.53 -24.01 0.78
CA ASP A 434 -45.79 -23.16 1.95
C ASP A 434 -44.86 -21.93 1.97
N GLU A 435 -43.59 -22.10 1.60
CA GLU A 435 -42.56 -21.06 1.66
C GLU A 435 -41.48 -21.24 0.58
N TRP A 436 -40.69 -20.19 0.35
CA TRP A 436 -39.52 -20.22 -0.54
C TRP A 436 -38.29 -20.70 0.23
N ARG A 437 -37.62 -21.75 -0.27
CA ARG A 437 -36.39 -22.31 0.33
C ARG A 437 -35.30 -22.52 -0.69
N SER A 438 -34.06 -22.33 -0.25
CA SER A 438 -32.84 -22.58 -1.03
C SER A 438 -32.08 -23.82 -0.54
N SER A 439 -31.13 -24.29 -1.32
CA SER A 439 -30.34 -25.49 -0.99
C SER A 439 -29.04 -25.14 -0.25
N LYS A 440 -29.01 -25.42 1.06
CA LYS A 440 -27.83 -25.23 1.93
C LYS A 440 -26.59 -25.97 1.46
N THR A 441 -26.77 -27.16 0.89
CA THR A 441 -25.67 -28.01 0.39
C THR A 441 -25.05 -27.49 -0.90
N HIS A 442 -25.68 -26.51 -1.55
CA HIS A 442 -25.15 -25.82 -2.72
C HIS A 442 -24.76 -24.37 -2.41
N GLY A 443 -24.61 -24.02 -1.13
CA GLY A 443 -24.18 -22.69 -0.69
C GLY A 443 -25.25 -21.60 -0.80
N PHE A 444 -26.52 -21.96 -1.00
CA PHE A 444 -27.64 -21.01 -1.01
C PHE A 444 -28.52 -21.16 0.23
N PHE A 445 -28.91 -20.03 0.81
CA PHE A 445 -29.87 -19.99 1.90
C PHE A 445 -30.83 -18.81 1.73
N THR A 446 -32.09 -19.02 2.07
CA THR A 446 -33.08 -17.95 2.13
C THR A 446 -34.13 -18.28 3.17
N ASP A 447 -34.62 -17.25 3.85
CA ASP A 447 -35.76 -17.32 4.74
C ASP A 447 -36.44 -15.96 4.78
N ASN A 448 -37.72 -15.92 4.42
CA ASN A 448 -38.52 -14.70 4.46
C ASN A 448 -39.22 -14.51 5.81
N PHE A 449 -39.15 -15.52 6.70
CA PHE A 449 -39.78 -15.46 8.02
C PHE A 449 -41.30 -15.25 7.96
N ASP A 450 -41.96 -15.86 6.96
CA ASP A 450 -43.38 -15.63 6.66
C ASP A 450 -44.33 -16.30 7.67
N LEU A 451 -44.02 -17.50 8.18
CA LEU A 451 -44.96 -18.29 8.99
C LEU A 451 -44.44 -18.62 10.40
N GLN A 452 -43.39 -19.45 10.47
CA GLN A 452 -42.79 -19.92 11.73
C GLN A 452 -41.26 -20.01 11.55
N ILE A 453 -40.51 -20.07 12.65
CA ILE A 453 -39.07 -20.31 12.58
C ILE A 453 -38.87 -21.72 12.04
N HIS A 454 -38.34 -21.84 10.83
CA HIS A 454 -38.11 -23.12 10.17
C HIS A 454 -37.06 -23.96 10.94
N PRO A 455 -37.19 -25.31 11.00
CA PRO A 455 -36.24 -26.19 11.69
C PRO A 455 -34.79 -26.15 11.21
N ASP A 456 -34.51 -25.47 10.11
CA ASP A 456 -33.14 -25.18 9.68
C ASP A 456 -32.41 -24.23 10.64
N TRP A 457 -33.16 -23.40 11.37
CA TRP A 457 -32.63 -22.52 12.39
C TRP A 457 -32.52 -23.22 13.74
N THR A 458 -31.41 -22.96 14.42
CA THR A 458 -31.17 -23.39 15.80
C THR A 458 -31.10 -22.16 16.69
N ILE A 459 -32.01 -22.08 17.66
CA ILE A 459 -31.96 -21.07 18.72
C ILE A 459 -31.02 -21.59 19.81
N ALA A 460 -29.87 -20.94 19.98
CA ALA A 460 -28.90 -21.27 21.02
C ALA A 460 -29.05 -20.40 22.27
N ASP A 461 -29.45 -19.13 22.11
CA ASP A 461 -29.67 -18.22 23.23
C ASP A 461 -30.69 -17.12 22.88
N GLY A 462 -31.46 -16.71 23.88
CA GLY A 462 -32.50 -15.69 23.75
C GLY A 462 -33.86 -16.19 23.22
N THR A 463 -34.82 -15.28 23.28
CA THR A 463 -36.21 -15.41 22.85
C THR A 463 -36.33 -14.89 21.42
N TRP A 464 -36.64 -15.80 20.49
CA TRP A 464 -36.83 -15.51 19.07
C TRP A 464 -38.22 -15.98 18.63
N SER A 465 -38.91 -15.18 17.83
CA SER A 465 -40.26 -15.51 17.32
C SER A 465 -40.52 -14.88 15.96
N ILE A 466 -41.56 -15.34 15.27
CA ILE A 466 -42.08 -14.67 14.08
C ILE A 466 -43.22 -13.76 14.47
N ALA A 467 -43.13 -12.47 14.12
CA ALA A 467 -44.23 -11.52 14.27
C ALA A 467 -44.29 -10.61 13.04
N LEU A 468 -45.49 -10.42 12.49
CA LEU A 468 -45.72 -9.60 11.28
C LEU A 468 -44.81 -9.97 10.09
N HIS A 469 -44.59 -11.28 9.89
CA HIS A 469 -43.71 -11.85 8.85
C HIS A 469 -42.25 -11.39 8.99
N GLN A 470 -41.76 -11.29 10.23
CA GLN A 470 -40.38 -10.91 10.54
C GLN A 470 -39.86 -11.76 11.69
N LEU A 471 -38.55 -12.06 11.67
CA LEU A 471 -37.85 -12.62 12.81
C LEU A 471 -37.63 -11.53 13.87
N VAL A 472 -38.14 -11.75 15.08
CA VAL A 472 -38.08 -10.80 16.19
C VAL A 472 -37.33 -11.40 17.37
N GLN A 473 -36.40 -10.62 17.91
CA GLN A 473 -35.65 -10.90 19.14
C GLN A 473 -36.03 -9.84 20.20
N THR A 474 -36.39 -10.27 21.41
CA THR A 474 -37.02 -9.38 22.41
C THR A 474 -36.21 -9.11 23.69
N ASP A 475 -35.10 -9.82 23.92
CA ASP A 475 -34.32 -9.71 25.15
C ASP A 475 -33.36 -8.50 25.12
N GLU A 476 -33.88 -7.28 25.34
CA GLU A 476 -33.07 -6.04 25.33
C GLU A 476 -31.88 -6.03 26.30
N GLY A 477 -31.94 -6.82 27.38
CA GLY A 477 -30.88 -6.93 28.40
C GLY A 477 -29.79 -7.97 28.09
N ALA A 478 -30.00 -8.83 27.09
CA ALA A 478 -29.06 -9.88 26.76
C ALA A 478 -27.96 -9.36 25.81
N ASN A 479 -26.71 -9.65 26.14
CA ASN A 479 -25.56 -9.14 25.38
C ASN A 479 -25.16 -10.00 24.18
N ASN A 480 -25.65 -11.24 24.10
CA ASN A 480 -25.13 -12.26 23.19
C ASN A 480 -26.17 -13.27 22.70
N THR A 481 -27.35 -12.78 22.32
CA THR A 481 -28.42 -13.64 21.80
C THR A 481 -27.99 -14.34 20.51
N ASN A 482 -28.50 -15.55 20.28
CA ASN A 482 -27.98 -16.44 19.25
C ASN A 482 -29.06 -17.28 18.59
N ILE A 483 -29.23 -17.05 17.28
CA ILE A 483 -29.93 -17.95 16.38
C ILE A 483 -29.03 -18.15 15.16
N TYR A 484 -28.87 -19.39 14.69
CA TYR A 484 -27.95 -19.71 13.60
C TYR A 484 -28.47 -20.84 12.72
N THR A 485 -27.88 -20.96 11.53
CA THR A 485 -28.08 -22.05 10.57
C THR A 485 -26.72 -22.40 9.96
N SER A 486 -26.56 -23.64 9.50
CA SER A 486 -25.37 -24.07 8.76
C SER A 486 -25.53 -23.80 7.27
N LEU A 487 -24.41 -23.49 6.60
CA LEU A 487 -24.35 -23.28 5.15
C LEU A 487 -23.03 -23.84 4.63
N ASP A 488 -23.08 -24.70 3.61
CA ASP A 488 -21.87 -25.24 3.01
C ASP A 488 -21.21 -24.16 2.14
N GLN A 489 -19.95 -23.86 2.42
CA GLN A 489 -19.17 -22.87 1.69
C GLN A 489 -17.86 -23.45 1.19
N SER A 490 -17.51 -23.15 -0.06
CA SER A 490 -16.29 -23.54 -0.72
C SER A 490 -15.23 -22.44 -0.61
N LEU A 491 -13.96 -22.82 -0.74
CA LEU A 491 -12.85 -21.87 -0.72
C LEU A 491 -12.66 -21.13 -2.05
N SER A 492 -13.37 -21.48 -3.12
CA SER A 492 -13.21 -20.84 -4.44
C SER A 492 -14.23 -19.75 -4.72
N ASP A 493 -15.28 -19.67 -3.90
CA ASP A 493 -16.43 -18.80 -4.17
C ASP A 493 -16.41 -17.52 -3.31
N GLU A 494 -17.15 -16.52 -3.78
CA GLU A 494 -17.45 -15.30 -3.06
C GLU A 494 -18.90 -15.35 -2.57
N TYR A 495 -19.09 -15.13 -1.27
CA TYR A 495 -20.39 -15.24 -0.61
C TYR A 495 -20.95 -13.88 -0.27
N VAL A 496 -22.27 -13.74 -0.46
CA VAL A 496 -23.02 -12.55 -0.04
C VAL A 496 -24.06 -12.94 0.99
N TYR A 497 -23.99 -12.28 2.14
CA TYR A 497 -24.99 -12.36 3.19
C TYR A 497 -25.81 -11.08 3.14
N GLU A 498 -27.09 -11.19 2.79
CA GLU A 498 -28.02 -10.06 2.76
C GLU A 498 -29.13 -10.28 3.79
N TRP A 499 -29.46 -9.24 4.55
CA TRP A 499 -30.65 -9.23 5.39
C TRP A 499 -31.26 -7.84 5.48
N LYS A 500 -32.58 -7.79 5.65
CA LYS A 500 -33.31 -6.56 5.96
C LYS A 500 -33.54 -6.53 7.46
N GLY A 501 -33.14 -5.44 8.11
CA GLY A 501 -33.18 -5.36 9.57
C GLY A 501 -33.62 -4.00 10.06
N VAL A 502 -34.33 -4.01 11.19
CA VAL A 502 -34.72 -2.83 11.97
C VAL A 502 -34.15 -3.02 13.38
N THR A 503 -33.53 -1.98 13.94
CA THR A 503 -33.08 -1.99 15.34
C THR A 503 -33.87 -0.98 16.15
N GLU A 504 -34.57 -1.46 17.17
CA GLU A 504 -35.41 -0.68 18.08
C GLU A 504 -34.99 -0.92 19.54
N GLY A 505 -35.83 -0.48 20.48
CA GLY A 505 -35.63 -0.66 21.92
C GLY A 505 -35.31 0.63 22.66
N SER A 506 -35.38 0.54 23.98
CA SER A 506 -35.28 1.71 24.89
C SER A 506 -33.87 1.97 25.43
N GLY A 507 -32.95 1.01 25.24
CA GLY A 507 -31.56 1.10 25.71
C GLY A 507 -30.68 2.11 24.98
N ASN A 508 -29.48 2.34 25.52
CA ASN A 508 -28.47 3.28 25.01
C ASN A 508 -27.22 2.59 24.39
N ASN A 509 -27.34 1.29 24.10
CA ASN A 509 -26.31 0.48 23.44
C ASN A 509 -26.98 -0.51 22.47
N ARG A 510 -27.91 0.01 21.67
CA ARG A 510 -28.60 -0.69 20.62
C ARG A 510 -27.63 -1.03 19.52
N ARG A 511 -27.63 -2.31 19.17
CA ARG A 511 -26.75 -2.87 18.17
C ARG A 511 -27.38 -4.10 17.57
N SER A 512 -27.17 -4.29 16.28
CA SER A 512 -27.51 -5.52 15.56
C SER A 512 -26.31 -5.91 14.68
N GLY A 513 -26.20 -7.19 14.38
CA GLY A 513 -24.99 -7.73 13.77
C GLY A 513 -25.22 -9.11 13.18
N PHE A 514 -24.21 -9.58 12.47
CA PHE A 514 -24.25 -10.87 11.78
C PHE A 514 -22.89 -11.55 11.89
N HIS A 515 -22.88 -12.78 12.39
CA HIS A 515 -21.71 -13.68 12.32
C HIS A 515 -21.72 -14.42 10.99
N PHE A 516 -20.56 -14.53 10.35
CA PHE A 516 -20.38 -15.22 9.09
C PHE A 516 -19.07 -15.99 9.05
N ALA A 517 -18.98 -16.95 8.12
CA ALA A 517 -17.86 -17.90 8.02
C ALA A 517 -17.51 -18.55 9.37
N SER A 518 -18.53 -18.91 10.14
CA SER A 518 -18.38 -19.57 11.44
C SER A 518 -18.18 -21.07 11.27
N ASP A 519 -17.22 -21.63 12.02
CA ASP A 519 -17.02 -23.08 12.09
C ASP A 519 -17.90 -23.78 13.14
N ASN A 520 -18.49 -23.04 14.10
CA ASN A 520 -19.35 -23.62 15.13
C ASN A 520 -20.32 -22.60 15.75
N GLY A 521 -21.55 -22.54 15.21
CA GLY A 521 -22.59 -21.62 15.65
C GLY A 521 -23.10 -21.81 17.10
N ALA A 522 -22.82 -22.96 17.72
CA ALA A 522 -23.27 -23.27 19.09
C ALA A 522 -22.36 -22.67 20.18
N LEU A 523 -21.13 -22.27 19.86
CA LEU A 523 -20.21 -21.68 20.83
C LEU A 523 -20.55 -20.21 21.14
N PRO A 524 -20.18 -19.68 22.32
CA PRO A 524 -20.46 -18.31 22.71
C PRO A 524 -20.04 -17.24 21.70
N ASN A 525 -18.94 -17.39 20.98
CA ASN A 525 -18.49 -16.44 19.95
C ASN A 525 -18.37 -17.10 18.57
N ARG A 526 -19.02 -18.25 18.41
CA ARG A 526 -19.21 -18.95 17.14
C ARG A 526 -17.88 -19.46 16.56
N GLY A 527 -16.95 -19.84 17.44
CA GLY A 527 -15.69 -20.50 17.08
C GLY A 527 -14.73 -19.60 16.30
N ASN A 528 -14.17 -20.08 15.19
CA ASN A 528 -13.46 -19.22 14.22
C ASN A 528 -14.49 -18.60 13.29
N SER A 529 -14.57 -17.27 13.27
CA SER A 529 -15.57 -16.54 12.48
C SER A 529 -15.19 -15.08 12.30
N TYR A 530 -16.04 -14.36 11.61
CA TYR A 530 -16.06 -12.91 11.56
C TYR A 530 -17.44 -12.40 11.88
N PHE A 531 -17.54 -11.18 12.40
CA PHE A 531 -18.85 -10.52 12.54
C PHE A 531 -18.77 -9.02 12.48
N VAL A 532 -19.93 -8.42 12.23
CA VAL A 532 -20.13 -6.97 12.19
C VAL A 532 -21.14 -6.54 13.26
N TRP A 533 -20.93 -5.36 13.84
CA TRP A 533 -21.92 -4.67 14.65
C TRP A 533 -22.25 -3.31 14.04
N PHE A 534 -23.52 -3.08 13.79
CA PHE A 534 -24.07 -1.76 13.52
C PHE A 534 -24.49 -1.16 14.86
N ARG A 535 -23.69 -0.21 15.37
CA ARG A 535 -23.91 0.46 16.67
C ARG A 535 -24.76 1.70 16.44
N ILE A 536 -26.04 1.61 16.79
CA ILE A 536 -27.00 2.69 16.54
C ILE A 536 -26.68 3.92 17.39
N ASP A 537 -26.43 3.73 18.69
CA ASP A 537 -26.19 4.85 19.61
C ASP A 537 -24.81 5.51 19.41
N ASN A 538 -23.80 4.73 19.02
CA ASN A 538 -22.44 5.25 18.77
C ASN A 538 -22.24 5.75 17.34
N GLN A 539 -23.20 5.52 16.44
CA GLN A 539 -23.13 5.89 15.02
C GLN A 539 -21.89 5.30 14.33
N ASN A 540 -21.63 4.02 14.58
CA ASN A 540 -20.45 3.31 14.09
C ASN A 540 -20.80 1.91 13.57
N LEU A 541 -20.10 1.48 12.52
CA LEU A 541 -19.95 0.09 12.11
C LEU A 541 -18.65 -0.46 12.71
N GLN A 542 -18.71 -1.63 13.34
CA GLN A 542 -17.55 -2.31 13.89
C GLN A 542 -17.36 -3.67 13.24
N PHE A 543 -16.13 -4.02 12.91
CA PHE A 543 -15.75 -5.31 12.35
C PHE A 543 -14.87 -6.08 13.34
N TYR A 544 -15.19 -7.35 13.55
CA TYR A 544 -14.51 -8.23 14.49
C TYR A 544 -14.06 -9.52 13.80
N LYS A 545 -12.90 -10.02 14.24
CA LYS A 545 -12.39 -11.35 13.94
C LYS A 545 -12.47 -12.21 15.18
N VAL A 546 -12.93 -13.45 15.04
CA VAL A 546 -12.95 -14.44 16.12
C VAL A 546 -11.95 -15.54 15.80
N THR A 547 -11.08 -15.85 16.77
CA THR A 547 -10.12 -16.94 16.66
C THR A 547 -10.18 -17.76 17.93
N ASN A 548 -10.45 -19.06 17.79
CA ASN A 548 -10.67 -19.97 18.90
C ASN A 548 -11.70 -19.43 19.90
N ASP A 549 -12.85 -18.95 19.40
CA ASP A 549 -13.96 -18.43 20.20
C ASP A 549 -13.62 -17.17 21.01
N VAL A 550 -12.56 -16.44 20.65
CA VAL A 550 -12.22 -15.13 21.23
C VAL A 550 -12.27 -14.07 20.14
N PHE A 551 -13.15 -13.07 20.31
CA PHE A 551 -13.27 -11.98 19.35
C PHE A 551 -12.31 -10.83 19.64
N THR A 552 -11.82 -10.19 18.58
CA THR A 552 -10.99 -8.97 18.63
C THR A 552 -11.58 -7.95 17.66
N LEU A 553 -11.70 -6.70 18.12
CA LEU A 553 -12.10 -5.58 17.26
C LEU A 553 -10.98 -5.30 16.26
N VAL A 554 -11.30 -5.32 14.97
CA VAL A 554 -10.35 -5.09 13.89
C VAL A 554 -10.48 -3.66 13.37
N HIS A 555 -11.70 -3.20 13.08
CA HIS A 555 -11.95 -1.85 12.56
C HIS A 555 -13.22 -1.23 13.13
N THR A 556 -13.23 0.10 13.20
CA THR A 556 -14.42 0.92 13.47
C THR A 556 -14.53 1.99 12.38
N VAL A 557 -15.70 2.09 11.76
CA VAL A 557 -16.01 3.05 10.69
C VAL A 557 -17.20 3.89 11.14
N PRO A 558 -17.16 5.23 11.01
CA PRO A 558 -18.33 6.07 11.23
C PRO A 558 -19.47 5.64 10.30
N PHE A 559 -20.64 5.35 10.86
CA PHE A 559 -21.80 4.90 10.08
C PHE A 559 -23.10 5.38 10.73
N THR A 560 -23.83 6.24 10.03
CA THR A 560 -25.03 6.87 10.57
C THR A 560 -26.26 6.00 10.38
N THR A 561 -26.91 5.63 11.48
CA THR A 561 -28.16 4.85 11.51
C THR A 561 -29.23 5.55 12.33
N GLN A 562 -30.48 5.30 11.95
CA GLN A 562 -31.66 5.80 12.64
C GLN A 562 -32.39 4.64 13.34
N ILE A 563 -32.83 4.89 14.58
CA ILE A 563 -33.62 3.94 15.35
C ILE A 563 -34.95 3.71 14.63
N GLY A 564 -35.37 2.45 14.52
CA GLY A 564 -36.63 2.08 13.86
C GLY A 564 -36.61 2.19 12.32
N GLN A 565 -35.49 2.64 11.72
CA GLN A 565 -35.36 2.63 10.27
C GLN A 565 -34.93 1.24 9.78
N GLN A 566 -35.58 0.78 8.72
CA GLN A 566 -35.21 -0.43 8.01
C GLN A 566 -34.04 -0.15 7.06
N TYR A 567 -33.02 -1.00 7.13
CA TYR A 567 -31.88 -1.01 6.23
C TYR A 567 -31.77 -2.36 5.52
N THR A 568 -31.09 -2.38 4.38
CA THR A 568 -30.71 -3.64 3.68
C THR A 568 -29.21 -3.80 3.85
N TYR A 569 -28.83 -4.64 4.80
CA TYR A 569 -27.44 -4.91 5.11
C TYR A 569 -26.90 -5.99 4.17
N ARG A 570 -25.67 -5.81 3.71
CA ARG A 570 -24.92 -6.79 2.92
C ARG A 570 -23.52 -6.95 3.46
N VAL A 571 -23.08 -8.19 3.59
CA VAL A 571 -21.69 -8.55 3.82
C VAL A 571 -21.24 -9.42 2.67
N MET A 572 -20.21 -9.00 1.96
CA MET A 572 -19.52 -9.82 0.96
C MET A 572 -18.26 -10.39 1.59
N TYR A 573 -17.98 -11.67 1.31
CA TYR A 573 -16.80 -12.36 1.80
C TYR A 573 -16.15 -13.20 0.70
N LYS A 574 -14.91 -12.87 0.36
CA LYS A 574 -14.08 -13.63 -0.56
C LYS A 574 -13.08 -14.47 0.22
N SER A 575 -13.33 -15.77 0.30
CA SER A 575 -12.60 -16.69 1.16
C SER A 575 -11.11 -16.84 0.80
N VAL A 576 -10.75 -16.75 -0.49
CA VAL A 576 -9.35 -16.84 -0.97
C VAL A 576 -8.49 -15.68 -0.51
N SER A 577 -8.97 -14.44 -0.68
CA SER A 577 -8.20 -13.23 -0.35
C SER A 577 -8.43 -12.76 1.09
N GLY A 578 -9.50 -13.23 1.74
CA GLY A 578 -9.96 -12.68 3.02
C GLY A 578 -10.64 -11.31 2.88
N LEU A 579 -10.96 -10.86 1.66
CA LEU A 579 -11.58 -9.55 1.43
C LEU A 579 -13.02 -9.57 1.94
N ILE A 580 -13.37 -8.56 2.74
CA ILE A 580 -14.71 -8.38 3.30
C ILE A 580 -15.19 -6.99 2.95
N ARG A 581 -16.40 -6.89 2.38
CA ARG A 581 -17.06 -5.61 2.07
C ARG A 581 -18.42 -5.55 2.73
N ILE A 582 -18.76 -4.39 3.29
CA ILE A 582 -19.98 -4.21 4.07
C ILE A 582 -20.75 -3.03 3.50
N PHE A 583 -22.04 -3.22 3.26
CA PHE A 583 -22.97 -2.23 2.75
C PHE A 583 -24.23 -2.23 3.63
N ALA A 584 -24.92 -1.11 3.74
CA ALA A 584 -26.11 -0.97 4.59
C ALA A 584 -27.03 0.16 4.14
#